data_AF-A0A939K350-F1
#
_entry.id   AF-A0A939K350-F1
#
_cell.length_a   1.000
_cell.length_b   1.000
_cell.length_c   1.000
_cell.angle_alpha   90.00
_cell.angle_beta   90.00
_cell.angle_gamma   90.00
#
_symmetry.space_group_name_H-M   'P 1'
#
loop_
_entity.id
_entity.type
_entity.pdbx_description
1 polymer ?
#
loop_
_entity_poly.entity_id
_entity_poly.type
_entity_poly.pdbx_seq_one_letter_code
_entity_poly.pdbx_strand_id
1 'polypeptide(L)'
;MIFVDSKKKSEKTLQKLYPNAVIADVTSKAPTALVRLSPFYPHGNIPVPFSNGLTSQSVEGVWQGLKVFQGADIDIAMFHNSSMKNIKRTVRTFGIPLGHRKGVNSTELLPYLEARIQIYLPTYRWVLENKVKVIIDKLRVASQEKDIVLLDYDTNEDVFNPKKPLSHAQLIKMYVEGNYPSTDVLLSKLKAQSKKLEPKVERAELAVKTKSKQKPVSKKPRASSVKTPKTKADEQIAIPF
;
A
#
# COMPACT_ATOMS: atom_id res chain seq x y z
N MET A 1 -24.81 -12.84 -2.13
CA MET A 1 -23.33 -12.88 -2.34
C MET A 1 -22.74 -11.48 -2.20
N ILE A 2 -21.46 -11.35 -1.83
CA ILE A 2 -20.79 -10.03 -1.76
C ILE A 2 -19.93 -9.79 -3.00
N PHE A 3 -20.07 -8.63 -3.62
CA PHE A 3 -19.24 -8.12 -4.70
C PHE A 3 -18.50 -6.87 -4.23
N VAL A 4 -17.40 -6.54 -4.91
CA VAL A 4 -16.68 -5.27 -4.72
C VAL A 4 -16.60 -4.56 -6.07
N ASP A 5 -16.92 -3.27 -6.08
CA ASP A 5 -16.82 -2.46 -7.29
C ASP A 5 -16.36 -1.03 -6.98
N SER A 6 -15.96 -0.31 -8.03
CA SER A 6 -15.42 1.03 -7.89
C SER A 6 -16.52 2.06 -7.61
N LYS A 7 -16.34 2.87 -6.57
CA LYS A 7 -17.15 4.06 -6.27
C LYS A 7 -17.16 5.09 -7.41
N LYS A 8 -16.23 4.99 -8.37
CA LYS A 8 -16.18 5.85 -9.56
C LYS A 8 -17.25 5.51 -10.60
N LYS A 9 -17.84 4.32 -10.55
CA LYS A 9 -18.95 3.95 -11.45
C LYS A 9 -20.22 4.69 -11.06
N SER A 10 -20.99 5.09 -12.07
CA SER A 10 -22.32 5.69 -11.85
C SER A 10 -23.30 4.68 -11.28
N GLU A 11 -24.29 5.16 -10.55
CA GLU A 11 -25.38 4.33 -10.02
C GLU A 11 -26.11 3.57 -11.13
N LYS A 12 -26.39 4.22 -12.28
CA LYS A 12 -27.00 3.56 -13.44
C LYS A 12 -26.16 2.38 -13.95
N THR A 13 -24.84 2.51 -13.97
CA THR A 13 -23.92 1.42 -14.36
C THR A 13 -23.99 0.28 -13.35
N LEU A 14 -23.95 0.59 -12.05
CA LEU A 14 -24.02 -0.41 -10.98
C LEU A 14 -25.37 -1.13 -10.99
N GLN A 15 -26.48 -0.41 -11.17
CA GLN A 15 -27.81 -1.01 -11.27
C GLN A 15 -27.92 -1.94 -12.48
N LYS A 16 -27.28 -1.62 -13.61
CA LYS A 16 -27.26 -2.53 -14.77
C LYS A 16 -26.45 -3.79 -14.51
N LEU A 17 -25.31 -3.68 -13.81
CA LEU A 17 -24.45 -4.81 -13.49
C LEU A 17 -25.04 -5.69 -12.38
N TYR A 18 -25.75 -5.08 -11.43
CA TYR A 18 -26.27 -5.73 -10.24
C TYR A 18 -27.74 -5.30 -9.97
N PRO A 19 -28.71 -5.71 -10.81
CA PRO A 19 -30.08 -5.15 -10.85
C PRO A 19 -30.90 -5.30 -9.58
N ASN A 20 -30.51 -6.21 -8.68
CA ASN A 20 -31.21 -6.47 -7.41
C ASN A 20 -30.28 -6.37 -6.19
N ALA A 21 -29.04 -5.92 -6.38
CA ALA A 21 -28.08 -5.88 -5.30
C ALA A 21 -28.23 -4.61 -4.46
N VAL A 22 -27.96 -4.73 -3.17
CA VAL A 22 -27.83 -3.60 -2.27
C VAL A 22 -26.47 -2.95 -2.51
N ILE A 23 -26.47 -1.69 -2.93
CA ILE A 23 -25.24 -0.91 -3.08
C ILE A 23 -24.84 -0.34 -1.72
N ALA A 24 -23.69 -0.76 -1.22
CA ALA A 24 -23.18 -0.43 0.10
C ALA A 24 -21.87 0.36 0.00
N ASP A 25 -21.96 1.69 0.19
CA ASP A 25 -20.78 2.56 0.23
C ASP A 25 -20.03 2.38 1.55
N VAL A 26 -18.79 1.88 1.49
CA VAL A 26 -17.90 1.69 2.65
C VAL A 26 -16.70 2.64 2.62
N THR A 27 -16.73 3.65 1.74
CA THR A 27 -15.66 4.65 1.64
C THR A 27 -15.67 5.61 2.84
N SER A 28 -14.61 6.41 2.97
CA SER A 28 -14.54 7.47 4.00
C SER A 28 -15.57 8.59 3.83
N LYS A 29 -16.33 8.57 2.73
CA LYS A 29 -17.41 9.54 2.44
C LYS A 29 -18.80 8.90 2.47
N ALA A 30 -18.90 7.65 2.91
CA ALA A 30 -20.19 6.97 2.99
C ALA A 30 -21.18 7.78 3.86
N PRO A 31 -22.43 7.99 3.41
CA PRO A 31 -23.40 8.77 4.15
C PRO A 31 -24.06 8.01 5.31
N THR A 32 -23.79 6.71 5.42
CA THR A 32 -24.41 5.82 6.42
C THR A 32 -23.40 5.39 7.47
N ALA A 33 -23.85 4.61 8.46
CA ALA A 33 -22.98 3.99 9.46
C ALA A 33 -21.87 3.11 8.86
N LEU A 34 -21.96 2.74 7.57
CA LEU A 34 -20.91 2.01 6.86
C LEU A 34 -19.60 2.80 6.73
N VAL A 35 -19.60 4.12 6.92
CA VAL A 35 -18.37 4.93 7.00
C VAL A 35 -17.41 4.41 8.06
N ARG A 36 -17.93 3.75 9.10
CA ARG A 36 -17.16 3.11 10.18
C ARG A 36 -16.29 1.95 9.70
N LEU A 37 -16.56 1.38 8.52
CA LEU A 37 -15.72 0.36 7.90
C LEU A 37 -14.51 0.95 7.17
N SER A 38 -14.48 2.26 6.94
CA SER A 38 -13.35 2.93 6.31
C SER A 38 -12.10 2.87 7.19
N PRO A 39 -10.90 2.62 6.64
CA PRO A 39 -9.65 2.68 7.40
C PRO A 39 -9.32 4.09 7.94
N PHE A 40 -10.03 5.12 7.47
CA PHE A 40 -9.92 6.49 7.95
C PHE A 40 -10.86 6.80 9.13
N TYR A 41 -11.80 5.93 9.47
CA TYR A 41 -12.72 6.25 10.56
C TYR A 41 -11.96 6.28 11.91
N PRO A 42 -12.08 7.36 12.70
CA PRO A 42 -11.34 7.53 13.94
C PRO A 42 -11.99 6.74 15.10
N HIS A 43 -11.86 5.41 15.09
CA HIS A 43 -12.41 4.53 16.14
C HIS A 43 -11.75 4.68 17.52
N GLY A 44 -10.52 5.19 17.57
CA GLY A 44 -9.73 5.23 18.80
C GLY A 44 -9.26 3.85 19.26
N ASN A 45 -8.25 3.83 20.13
CA ASN A 45 -7.75 2.62 20.81
C ASN A 45 -7.42 1.45 19.86
N ILE A 46 -7.02 1.74 18.62
CA ILE A 46 -6.55 0.71 17.69
C ILE A 46 -5.09 0.42 18.03
N PRO A 47 -4.71 -0.81 18.39
CA PRO A 47 -3.33 -1.12 18.75
C PRO A 47 -2.40 -0.86 17.57
N VAL A 48 -1.28 -0.18 17.84
CA VAL A 48 -0.19 -0.01 16.87
C VAL A 48 0.70 -1.26 16.95
N PRO A 49 0.82 -2.06 15.88
CA PRO A 49 1.65 -3.27 15.90
C PRO A 49 3.08 -2.98 16.36
N PHE A 50 3.65 -3.90 17.13
CA PHE A 50 5.05 -3.85 17.61
C PHE A 50 5.42 -2.62 18.45
N SER A 51 4.44 -1.95 19.08
CA SER A 51 4.64 -0.64 19.73
C SER A 51 4.22 -0.59 21.20
N ASN A 52 4.44 -1.68 21.95
CA ASN A 52 4.28 -1.76 23.42
C ASN A 52 3.06 -0.99 23.98
N GLY A 53 1.85 -1.37 23.55
CA GLY A 53 0.60 -0.80 24.08
C GLY A 53 0.18 0.56 23.50
N LEU A 54 0.97 1.15 22.60
CA LEU A 54 0.53 2.35 21.88
C LEU A 54 -0.70 2.08 21.02
N THR A 55 -1.57 3.08 20.93
CA THR A 55 -2.79 3.01 20.13
C THR A 55 -2.92 4.21 19.19
N SER A 56 -3.76 4.05 18.17
CA SER A 56 -4.07 5.02 17.12
C SER A 56 -5.58 5.27 17.03
N GLN A 57 -5.94 6.45 16.55
CA GLN A 57 -7.30 6.86 16.23
C GLN A 57 -7.86 6.08 15.04
N SER A 58 -7.05 5.82 14.01
CA SER A 58 -7.50 5.12 12.80
C SER A 58 -6.44 4.14 12.27
N VAL A 59 -6.86 3.23 11.38
CA VAL A 59 -5.95 2.31 10.67
C VAL A 59 -5.01 3.09 9.77
N GLU A 60 -5.52 4.14 9.11
CA GLU A 60 -4.69 5.05 8.33
C GLU A 60 -3.67 5.79 9.20
N GLY A 61 -4.02 6.16 10.44
CA GLY A 61 -3.09 6.74 11.40
C GLY A 61 -1.91 5.82 11.72
N VAL A 62 -2.17 4.52 11.94
CA VAL A 62 -1.11 3.50 12.11
C VAL A 62 -0.22 3.46 10.86
N TRP A 63 -0.84 3.37 9.69
CA TRP A 63 -0.15 3.24 8.41
C TRP A 63 0.74 4.44 8.11
N GLN A 64 0.23 5.67 8.26
CA GLN A 64 0.97 6.89 7.97
C GLN A 64 2.00 7.21 9.05
N GLY A 65 1.68 6.91 10.32
CA GLY A 65 2.58 7.17 11.43
C GLY A 65 3.83 6.30 11.38
N LEU A 66 3.70 5.01 11.03
CA LEU A 66 4.85 4.12 10.91
C LEU A 66 5.62 4.25 9.58
N LYS A 67 5.11 5.01 8.62
CA LYS A 67 5.74 5.19 7.31
C LYS A 67 7.04 5.97 7.43
N VAL A 68 8.08 5.54 6.71
CA VAL A 68 9.37 6.22 6.67
C VAL A 68 9.67 6.67 5.24
N PHE A 69 10.20 7.87 5.10
CA PHE A 69 10.64 8.47 3.85
C PHE A 69 12.13 8.82 3.92
N GLN A 70 12.75 9.07 2.77
CA GLN A 70 14.12 9.59 2.73
C GLN A 70 14.30 10.89 3.53
N GLY A 71 13.31 11.80 3.47
CA GLY A 71 13.36 13.09 4.14
C GLY A 71 12.66 13.14 5.50
N ALA A 72 12.08 12.04 6.00
CA ALA A 72 11.38 12.03 7.28
C ALA A 72 11.23 10.62 7.88
N ASP A 73 11.43 10.53 9.19
CA ASP A 73 11.19 9.31 9.98
C ASP A 73 9.69 9.09 10.26
N ILE A 74 9.34 8.16 11.15
CA ILE A 74 7.97 7.95 11.65
C ILE A 74 7.37 9.23 12.23
N ASP A 75 6.05 9.32 12.23
CA ASP A 75 5.30 10.45 12.76
C ASP A 75 4.20 9.97 13.72
N ILE A 76 4.53 9.96 15.01
CA ILE A 76 3.64 9.48 16.08
C ILE A 76 2.39 10.37 16.20
N ALA A 77 2.44 11.64 15.77
CA ALA A 77 1.27 12.51 15.81
C ALA A 77 0.13 11.98 14.91
N MET A 78 0.45 11.20 13.87
CA MET A 78 -0.55 10.55 13.03
C MET A 78 -1.43 9.56 13.80
N PHE A 79 -0.93 8.95 14.88
CA PHE A 79 -1.73 8.07 15.72
C PHE A 79 -2.83 8.84 16.46
N HIS A 80 -2.62 10.11 16.78
CA HIS A 80 -3.54 10.92 17.56
C HIS A 80 -4.50 11.75 16.70
N ASN A 81 -4.32 11.78 15.38
CA ASN A 81 -5.17 12.54 14.47
C ASN A 81 -6.57 11.91 14.40
N SER A 82 -7.57 12.52 15.04
CA SER A 82 -8.98 12.11 14.94
C SER A 82 -9.75 12.83 13.83
N SER A 83 -9.22 13.93 13.30
CA SER A 83 -9.88 14.75 12.27
C SER A 83 -9.73 14.19 10.85
N MET A 84 -8.74 13.31 10.64
CA MET A 84 -8.27 12.84 9.33
C MET A 84 -7.76 13.92 8.38
N LYS A 85 -7.74 15.19 8.80
CA LYS A 85 -7.15 16.29 8.02
C LYS A 85 -5.64 16.07 7.93
N ASN A 86 -5.10 16.23 6.73
CA ASN A 86 -3.66 16.10 6.44
C ASN A 86 -3.01 14.78 6.91
N ILE A 87 -3.80 13.70 7.02
CA ILE A 87 -3.29 12.39 7.47
C ILE A 87 -2.28 11.78 6.50
N LYS A 88 -2.38 12.11 5.21
CA LYS A 88 -1.55 11.51 4.17
C LYS A 88 -0.17 12.16 4.12
N ARG A 89 0.86 11.39 4.42
CA ARG A 89 2.26 11.76 4.18
C ARG A 89 2.62 11.37 2.75
N THR A 90 3.05 12.35 1.96
CA THR A 90 3.18 12.22 0.49
C THR A 90 4.62 12.37 0.00
N VAL A 91 4.88 11.83 -1.19
CA VAL A 91 6.22 11.87 -1.81
C VAL A 91 6.68 13.29 -2.14
N ARG A 92 5.75 14.18 -2.47
CA ARG A 92 6.05 15.59 -2.78
C ARG A 92 6.64 16.33 -1.58
N THR A 93 6.21 15.99 -0.37
CA THR A 93 6.63 16.67 0.86
C THR A 93 7.81 15.99 1.52
N PHE A 94 7.87 14.65 1.52
CA PHE A 94 8.81 13.89 2.34
C PHE A 94 9.84 13.08 1.53
N GLY A 95 9.74 13.05 0.20
CA GLY A 95 10.63 12.28 -0.67
C GLY A 95 10.17 10.83 -0.92
N ILE A 96 11.10 9.96 -1.31
CA ILE A 96 10.77 8.57 -1.66
C ILE A 96 10.41 7.78 -0.38
N PRO A 97 9.29 7.02 -0.35
CA PRO A 97 8.99 6.12 0.76
C PRO A 97 10.01 4.98 0.82
N LEU A 98 10.62 4.77 1.99
CA LEU A 98 11.59 3.70 2.22
C LEU A 98 10.92 2.43 2.76
N GLY A 99 9.81 2.56 3.47
CA GLY A 99 9.12 1.43 4.09
C GLY A 99 8.26 1.86 5.26
N HIS A 100 8.03 0.94 6.19
CA HIS A 100 7.41 1.24 7.48
C HIS A 100 8.25 0.65 8.61
N ARG A 101 8.45 1.41 9.68
CA ARG A 101 9.14 0.92 10.85
C ARG A 101 8.31 -0.16 11.53
N LYS A 102 8.95 -1.23 11.99
CA LYS A 102 8.28 -2.33 12.71
C LYS A 102 8.01 -1.95 14.17
N GLY A 103 7.12 -0.98 14.33
CA GLY A 103 6.76 -0.39 15.61
C GLY A 103 7.67 0.76 16.04
N VAL A 104 7.19 1.57 16.97
CA VAL A 104 7.80 2.88 17.28
C VAL A 104 9.25 2.80 17.77
N ASN A 105 9.57 1.77 18.57
CA ASN A 105 10.87 1.62 19.21
C ASN A 105 11.85 0.73 18.44
N SER A 106 11.44 0.19 17.29
CA SER A 106 12.29 -0.71 16.49
C SER A 106 13.19 0.05 15.52
N THR A 107 14.38 -0.48 15.25
CA THR A 107 15.23 0.01 14.14
C THR A 107 14.97 -0.73 12.83
N GLU A 108 14.16 -1.81 12.87
CA GLU A 108 13.82 -2.61 11.69
C GLU A 108 12.85 -1.86 10.77
N LEU A 109 13.23 -1.73 9.49
CA LEU A 109 12.41 -1.13 8.44
C LEU A 109 11.84 -2.23 7.55
N LEU A 110 10.51 -2.34 7.51
CA LEU A 110 9.79 -3.28 6.66
C LEU A 110 9.62 -2.70 5.26
N PRO A 111 10.00 -3.43 4.20
CA PRO A 111 9.60 -3.12 2.83
C PRO A 111 8.08 -3.05 2.72
N TYR A 112 7.59 -2.33 1.71
CA TYR A 112 6.16 -2.03 1.57
C TYR A 112 5.22 -3.26 1.65
N LEU A 113 5.56 -4.38 1.00
CA LEU A 113 4.75 -5.60 1.05
C LEU A 113 4.78 -6.26 2.43
N GLU A 114 5.94 -6.31 3.08
CA GLU A 114 6.06 -6.83 4.44
C GLU A 114 5.29 -5.98 5.43
N ALA A 115 5.36 -4.65 5.32
CA ALA A 115 4.56 -3.72 6.12
C ALA A 115 3.06 -3.92 5.89
N ARG A 116 2.62 -4.09 4.63
CA ARG A 116 1.22 -4.37 4.31
C ARG A 116 0.74 -5.64 5.03
N ILE A 117 1.56 -6.69 5.02
CA ILE A 117 1.21 -7.98 5.65
C ILE A 117 1.26 -7.90 7.18
N GLN A 118 2.32 -7.32 7.75
CA GLN A 118 2.59 -7.36 9.19
C GLN A 118 1.93 -6.21 9.97
N ILE A 119 1.57 -5.11 9.29
CA ILE A 119 0.98 -3.93 9.93
C ILE A 119 -0.44 -3.73 9.44
N TYR A 120 -0.65 -3.48 8.15
CA TYR A 120 -1.97 -3.05 7.65
C TYR A 120 -3.06 -4.12 7.83
N LEU A 121 -2.80 -5.35 7.37
CA LEU A 121 -3.76 -6.46 7.48
C LEU A 121 -4.18 -6.75 8.93
N PRO A 122 -3.26 -7.03 9.89
CA PRO A 122 -3.68 -7.32 11.26
C PRO A 122 -4.35 -6.12 11.94
N THR A 123 -3.91 -4.89 11.64
CA THR A 123 -4.56 -3.68 12.19
C THR A 123 -5.99 -3.55 11.69
N TYR A 124 -6.24 -3.74 10.40
CA TYR A 124 -7.58 -3.66 9.83
C TYR A 124 -8.47 -4.81 10.34
N ARG A 125 -7.95 -6.03 10.39
CA ARG A 125 -8.65 -7.19 10.98
C ARG A 125 -9.10 -6.92 12.40
N TRP A 126 -8.22 -6.37 13.24
CA TRP A 126 -8.54 -6.04 14.62
C TRP A 126 -9.73 -5.06 14.71
N VAL A 127 -9.80 -4.07 13.81
CA VAL A 127 -10.95 -3.16 13.73
C VAL A 127 -12.23 -3.91 13.38
N LEU A 128 -12.20 -4.82 12.40
CA LEU A 128 -13.36 -5.64 12.02
C LEU A 128 -13.88 -6.48 13.19
N GLU A 129 -12.97 -7.03 13.99
CA GLU A 129 -13.25 -7.87 15.16
C GLU A 129 -13.77 -7.06 16.37
N ASN A 130 -13.21 -5.89 16.64
CA ASN A 130 -13.39 -5.20 17.92
C ASN A 130 -14.20 -3.91 17.85
N LYS A 131 -14.29 -3.25 16.69
CA LYS A 131 -14.90 -1.92 16.56
C LYS A 131 -16.18 -1.91 15.74
N VAL A 132 -16.29 -2.82 14.78
CA VAL A 132 -17.42 -2.85 13.82
C VAL A 132 -18.08 -4.22 13.71
N LYS A 133 -17.89 -5.10 14.70
CA LYS A 133 -18.45 -6.46 14.72
C LYS A 133 -19.95 -6.50 14.39
N VAL A 134 -20.73 -5.59 14.97
CA VAL A 134 -22.18 -5.50 14.72
C VAL A 134 -22.50 -5.22 13.24
N ILE A 135 -21.73 -4.36 12.57
CA ILE A 135 -21.91 -4.05 11.14
C ILE A 135 -21.55 -5.29 10.31
N ILE A 136 -20.46 -5.97 10.67
CA ILE A 136 -20.02 -7.18 10.00
C ILE A 136 -21.03 -8.32 10.13
N ASP A 137 -21.60 -8.52 11.33
CA ASP A 137 -22.59 -9.57 11.55
C ASP A 137 -23.87 -9.29 10.73
N LYS A 138 -24.32 -8.04 10.68
CA LYS A 138 -25.43 -7.62 9.79
C LYS A 138 -25.11 -7.84 8.32
N LEU A 139 -23.89 -7.49 7.89
CA LEU A 139 -23.45 -7.69 6.51
C LEU A 139 -23.44 -9.18 6.16
N ARG A 140 -23.01 -10.04 7.09
CA ARG A 140 -23.02 -11.51 6.92
C ARG A 140 -24.44 -12.03 6.71
N VAL A 141 -25.37 -11.67 7.60
CA VAL A 141 -26.79 -12.07 7.48
C VAL A 141 -27.39 -11.57 6.15
N ALA A 142 -27.23 -10.27 5.86
CA ALA A 142 -27.77 -9.68 4.64
C ALA A 142 -27.22 -10.33 3.37
N SER A 143 -25.94 -10.74 3.38
CA SER A 143 -25.30 -11.37 2.21
C SER A 143 -25.82 -12.78 1.88
N GLN A 144 -26.52 -13.43 2.82
CA GLN A 144 -27.19 -14.72 2.62
C GLN A 144 -28.54 -14.55 1.92
N GLU A 145 -29.21 -13.41 2.11
CA GLU A 145 -30.53 -13.13 1.54
C GLU A 145 -30.46 -12.35 0.22
N LYS A 146 -29.47 -11.47 0.09
CA LYS A 146 -29.35 -10.54 -1.04
C LYS A 146 -27.92 -10.43 -1.53
N ASP A 147 -27.78 -10.02 -2.78
CA ASP A 147 -26.50 -9.58 -3.30
C ASP A 147 -26.17 -8.19 -2.75
N ILE A 148 -24.90 -7.99 -2.41
CA ILE A 148 -24.39 -6.74 -1.84
C ILE A 148 -23.16 -6.32 -2.62
N VAL A 149 -23.12 -5.08 -3.08
CA VAL A 149 -21.95 -4.50 -3.76
C VAL A 149 -21.30 -3.50 -2.81
N LEU A 150 -20.13 -3.84 -2.29
CA LEU A 150 -19.31 -2.93 -1.49
C LEU A 150 -18.55 -1.98 -2.42
N LEU A 151 -18.65 -0.67 -2.17
CA LEU A 151 -17.95 0.33 -2.97
C LEU A 151 -16.65 0.81 -2.33
N ASP A 152 -15.61 0.89 -3.15
CA ASP A 152 -14.30 1.43 -2.78
C ASP A 152 -13.67 2.20 -3.96
N TYR A 153 -12.68 3.05 -3.70
CA TYR A 153 -11.97 3.78 -4.75
C TYR A 153 -10.95 2.90 -5.50
N ASP A 154 -10.32 1.95 -4.80
CA ASP A 154 -9.52 0.89 -5.40
C ASP A 154 -10.23 -0.47 -5.21
N THR A 155 -9.92 -1.44 -6.06
CA THR A 155 -10.55 -2.78 -6.06
C THR A 155 -9.51 -3.91 -6.07
N ASN A 156 -8.22 -3.57 -5.91
CA ASN A 156 -7.14 -4.54 -5.85
C ASN A 156 -7.33 -5.47 -4.64
N GLU A 157 -7.52 -6.76 -4.92
CA GLU A 157 -7.61 -7.85 -3.94
C GLU A 157 -6.25 -8.51 -3.67
N ASP A 158 -5.29 -8.34 -4.58
CA ASP A 158 -3.99 -8.99 -4.48
C ASP A 158 -3.08 -8.25 -3.49
N VAL A 159 -2.87 -8.88 -2.34
CA VAL A 159 -1.94 -8.43 -1.30
C VAL A 159 -0.51 -8.27 -1.85
N PHE A 160 -0.10 -9.10 -2.81
CA PHE A 160 1.24 -9.07 -3.40
C PHE A 160 1.40 -8.07 -4.54
N ASN A 161 0.34 -7.37 -4.96
CA ASN A 161 0.42 -6.33 -5.97
C ASN A 161 0.71 -4.95 -5.33
N PRO A 162 1.96 -4.42 -5.38
CA PRO A 162 2.28 -3.14 -4.79
C PRO A 162 1.88 -1.95 -5.66
N LYS A 163 1.50 -2.18 -6.93
CA LYS A 163 1.21 -1.10 -7.90
C LYS A 163 -0.09 -0.37 -7.59
N LYS A 164 -0.99 -1.01 -6.83
CA LYS A 164 -2.28 -0.47 -6.42
C LYS A 164 -2.45 -0.57 -4.90
N PRO A 165 -3.07 0.42 -4.25
CA PRO A 165 -3.55 0.29 -2.88
C PRO A 165 -4.40 -0.97 -2.72
N LEU A 166 -4.27 -1.66 -1.60
CA LEU A 166 -5.14 -2.79 -1.28
C LEU A 166 -6.55 -2.27 -0.96
N SER A 167 -7.58 -2.87 -1.56
CA SER A 167 -8.97 -2.48 -1.32
C SER A 167 -9.43 -2.91 0.08
N HIS A 168 -9.95 -1.98 0.86
CA HIS A 168 -10.53 -2.32 2.17
C HIS A 168 -11.89 -3.00 2.00
N ALA A 169 -12.64 -2.69 0.93
CA ALA A 169 -13.86 -3.42 0.60
C ALA A 169 -13.60 -4.90 0.31
N GLN A 170 -12.52 -5.24 -0.39
CA GLN A 170 -12.11 -6.64 -0.58
C GLN A 170 -11.76 -7.32 0.74
N LEU A 171 -11.09 -6.61 1.66
CA LEU A 171 -10.79 -7.15 2.98
C LEU A 171 -12.05 -7.40 3.83
N ILE A 172 -13.06 -6.53 3.73
CA ILE A 172 -14.37 -6.74 4.37
C ILE A 172 -15.03 -7.99 3.80
N LYS A 173 -15.10 -8.13 2.47
CA LYS A 173 -15.65 -9.31 1.80
C LYS A 173 -14.96 -10.59 2.27
N MET A 174 -13.62 -10.63 2.19
CA MET A 174 -12.82 -11.77 2.66
C MET A 174 -13.08 -12.09 4.14
N TYR A 175 -13.23 -11.07 5.00
CA TYR A 175 -13.54 -11.28 6.41
C TYR A 175 -14.93 -11.89 6.63
N VAL A 176 -15.96 -11.37 5.94
CA VAL A 176 -17.33 -11.87 6.04
C VAL A 176 -17.43 -13.32 5.56
N GLU A 177 -16.71 -13.64 4.49
CA GLU A 177 -16.66 -14.96 3.85
C GLU A 177 -15.71 -15.95 4.56
N GLY A 178 -15.06 -15.56 5.66
CA GLY A 178 -14.18 -16.45 6.43
C GLY A 178 -12.80 -16.70 5.80
N ASN A 179 -12.43 -15.93 4.78
CA ASN A 179 -11.20 -16.08 3.99
C ASN A 179 -10.22 -14.91 4.18
N TYR A 180 -10.24 -14.26 5.35
CA TYR A 180 -9.32 -13.14 5.61
C TYR A 180 -7.86 -13.60 5.52
N PRO A 181 -6.95 -12.85 4.88
CA PRO A 181 -5.61 -13.34 4.64
C PRO A 181 -4.82 -13.60 5.94
N SER A 182 -4.23 -14.79 6.06
CA SER A 182 -3.33 -15.15 7.16
C SER A 182 -1.93 -14.56 6.94
N THR A 183 -1.45 -13.80 7.92
CA THR A 183 -0.14 -13.13 7.86
C THR A 183 1.01 -14.13 7.73
N ASP A 184 0.98 -15.24 8.46
CA ASP A 184 2.06 -16.24 8.46
C ASP A 184 2.16 -16.97 7.12
N VAL A 185 1.01 -17.29 6.53
CA VAL A 185 0.93 -17.91 5.20
C VAL A 185 1.45 -16.94 4.13
N LEU A 186 1.06 -15.66 4.21
CA LEU A 186 1.50 -14.64 3.26
C LEU A 186 3.00 -14.36 3.37
N LEU A 187 3.55 -14.26 4.59
CA LEU A 187 4.99 -14.08 4.80
C LEU A 187 5.79 -15.26 4.28
N SER A 188 5.30 -16.48 4.50
CA SER A 188 5.94 -17.70 3.98
C SER A 188 5.97 -17.71 2.45
N LYS A 189 4.85 -17.32 1.81
CA LYS A 189 4.77 -17.17 0.35
C LYS A 189 5.71 -16.09 -0.17
N LEU A 190 5.78 -14.93 0.50
CA LEU A 190 6.67 -13.84 0.11
C LEU A 190 8.14 -14.29 0.13
N LYS A 191 8.57 -14.93 1.22
CA LYS A 191 9.93 -15.48 1.36
C LYS A 191 10.24 -16.52 0.28
N ALA A 192 9.28 -17.39 -0.06
CA ALA A 192 9.44 -18.38 -1.11
C ALA A 192 9.57 -17.75 -2.52
N GLN A 193 8.90 -16.64 -2.79
CA GLN A 193 9.04 -15.90 -4.05
C GLN A 193 10.41 -15.22 -4.16
N SER A 194 10.89 -14.58 -3.10
CA SER A 194 12.23 -13.97 -3.06
C SER A 194 13.33 -15.00 -3.32
N LYS A 195 13.28 -16.16 -2.65
CA LYS A 195 14.24 -17.26 -2.86
C LYS A 195 14.21 -17.85 -4.28
N LYS A 196 13.09 -17.78 -4.99
CA LYS A 196 13.00 -18.23 -6.40
C LYS A 196 13.56 -17.21 -7.39
N LEU A 197 13.61 -15.93 -7.01
CA LEU A 197 14.13 -14.83 -7.83
C LEU A 197 15.65 -14.72 -7.72
N GLU A 198 16.22 -14.91 -6.53
CA GLU A 198 17.68 -14.89 -6.28
C GLU A 198 18.52 -15.75 -7.26
N PRO A 199 18.21 -17.05 -7.49
CA PRO A 199 18.98 -17.88 -8.43
C PRO A 199 18.80 -17.50 -9.91
N LYS A 200 17.77 -16.71 -10.26
CA LYS A 200 17.57 -16.20 -11.63
C LYS A 200 18.32 -14.90 -11.89
N VAL A 201 18.37 -14.00 -10.92
CA VAL A 201 19.13 -12.75 -11.00
C VAL A 201 20.63 -13.06 -11.03
N GLU A 202 21.11 -13.96 -10.18
CA GLU A 202 22.52 -14.36 -10.14
C GLU A 202 22.97 -15.01 -11.47
N ARG A 203 22.15 -15.88 -12.06
CA ARG A 203 22.41 -16.47 -13.40
C ARG A 203 22.39 -15.43 -14.52
N ALA A 204 21.52 -14.43 -14.45
CA ALA A 204 21.45 -13.34 -15.43
C ALA A 204 22.65 -12.39 -15.31
N GLU A 205 23.07 -12.05 -14.09
CA GLU A 205 24.26 -11.22 -13.83
C GLU A 205 25.56 -11.93 -14.24
N LEU A 206 25.67 -13.22 -13.98
CA LEU A 206 26.78 -14.05 -14.47
C LEU A 206 26.82 -14.09 -16.01
N ALA A 207 25.67 -14.25 -16.67
CA ALA A 207 25.57 -14.27 -18.13
C ALA A 207 25.97 -12.92 -18.78
N VAL A 208 25.62 -11.80 -18.17
CA VAL A 208 26.02 -10.45 -18.62
C VAL A 208 27.53 -10.22 -18.40
N LYS A 209 28.11 -10.68 -17.29
CA LYS A 209 29.55 -10.62 -17.02
C LYS A 209 30.38 -11.48 -17.98
N THR A 210 29.87 -12.62 -18.44
CA THR A 210 30.54 -13.43 -19.49
C THR A 210 30.52 -12.77 -20.86
N LYS A 211 29.48 -11.99 -21.20
CA LYS A 211 29.38 -11.30 -22.50
C LYS A 211 30.25 -10.04 -22.61
N SER A 212 30.69 -9.43 -21.50
CA SER A 212 31.56 -8.23 -21.53
C SER A 212 33.06 -8.53 -21.68
N LYS A 213 33.49 -9.80 -21.55
CA LYS A 213 34.89 -10.21 -21.71
C LYS A 213 35.32 -10.52 -23.15
N GLN A 214 34.44 -10.40 -24.14
CA GLN A 214 34.76 -10.62 -25.56
C GLN A 214 34.48 -9.36 -26.40
N LYS A 215 35.41 -8.40 -26.40
CA LYS A 215 35.59 -7.45 -27.51
C LYS A 215 37.08 -7.41 -27.87
N PRO A 216 37.49 -7.70 -29.12
CA PRO A 216 38.87 -7.59 -29.53
C PRO A 216 39.27 -6.11 -29.68
N VAL A 217 40.45 -5.77 -29.16
CA VAL A 217 41.11 -4.48 -29.35
C VAL A 217 41.72 -4.43 -30.76
N SER A 218 41.16 -3.63 -31.66
CA SER A 218 41.81 -3.28 -32.94
C SER A 218 42.55 -1.95 -32.82
N LYS A 219 43.88 -2.01 -32.85
CA LYS A 219 44.79 -0.86 -32.96
C LYS A 219 44.82 -0.31 -34.40
N LYS A 220 44.85 1.02 -34.58
CA LYS A 220 45.82 1.70 -35.45
C LYS A 220 45.88 3.22 -35.17
N PRO A 221 47.04 3.89 -35.40
CA PRO A 221 47.32 5.26 -34.93
C PRO A 221 47.41 6.32 -36.06
N ARG A 222 47.21 7.61 -35.73
CA ARG A 222 48.10 8.74 -36.13
C ARG A 222 47.66 10.14 -35.63
N ALA A 223 48.64 10.88 -35.11
CA ALA A 223 48.99 12.32 -35.30
C ALA A 223 47.88 13.39 -35.18
N SER A 224 47.80 14.15 -34.09
CA SER A 224 48.54 15.39 -33.73
C SER A 224 47.98 16.69 -34.34
N SER A 225 47.44 17.58 -33.51
CA SER A 225 47.90 18.98 -33.41
C SER A 225 47.20 19.79 -32.31
N VAL A 226 47.93 20.80 -31.86
CA VAL A 226 47.86 21.61 -30.64
C VAL A 226 46.79 22.71 -30.71
N LYS A 227 46.12 23.05 -29.59
CA LYS A 227 46.08 24.39 -28.93
C LYS A 227 44.84 24.61 -28.05
N THR A 228 45.09 24.90 -26.78
CA THR A 228 44.22 25.51 -25.74
C THR A 228 44.06 27.04 -25.95
N PRO A 229 43.37 27.78 -25.06
CA PRO A 229 41.99 27.68 -24.55
C PRO A 229 41.26 29.05 -24.69
N LYS A 230 39.95 29.16 -24.39
CA LYS A 230 39.35 30.38 -23.77
C LYS A 230 37.85 30.27 -23.45
N THR A 231 37.57 30.43 -22.15
CA THR A 231 36.55 31.29 -21.48
C THR A 231 35.08 31.36 -21.90
N LYS A 232 34.26 31.17 -20.84
CA LYS A 232 33.16 32.00 -20.33
C LYS A 232 31.73 31.81 -20.85
N ALA A 233 30.85 32.01 -19.87
CA ALA A 233 29.47 32.47 -19.87
C ALA A 233 28.39 31.38 -19.82
N ASP A 234 27.82 31.30 -18.60
CA ASP A 234 26.39 31.36 -18.30
C ASP A 234 25.43 31.08 -19.44
N GLU A 235 24.60 30.05 -19.26
CA GLU A 235 23.23 30.13 -19.73
C GLU A 235 22.29 29.38 -18.77
N GLN A 236 21.34 30.15 -18.25
CA GLN A 236 20.16 29.70 -17.52
C GLN A 236 19.38 28.72 -18.39
N ILE A 237 19.02 27.57 -17.83
CA ILE A 237 17.97 26.73 -18.42
C ILE A 237 16.93 26.46 -17.33
N ALA A 238 15.83 27.20 -17.47
CA ALA A 238 14.54 26.88 -16.89
C ALA A 238 14.09 25.50 -17.35
N ILE A 239 13.53 24.71 -16.43
CA ILE A 239 12.78 23.50 -16.77
C ILE A 239 11.46 23.52 -15.99
N PRO A 240 10.31 23.37 -16.66
CA PRO A 240 9.01 23.25 -16.02
C PRO A 240 8.62 21.79 -15.73
N PHE A 241 7.72 21.65 -14.77
CA PHE A 241 6.91 20.48 -14.33
C PHE A 241 7.53 19.50 -13.33
#